data_AF-A0A0N0LIJ1-F1
#
_entry.id   AF-A0A0N0LIJ1-F1
#
_cell.length_a   1.000
_cell.length_b   1.000
_cell.length_c   1.000
_cell.angle_alpha   90.00
_cell.angle_beta   90.00
_cell.angle_gamma   90.00
#
_symmetry.space_group_name_H-M   'P 1'
#
loop_
_entity.id
_entity.type
_entity.pdbx_description
1 polymer ?
#
loop_
_entity_poly.entity_id
_entity_poly.type
_entity_poly.pdbx_seq_one_letter_code
_entity_poly.pdbx_strand_id
1 'polypeptide(L)' 'MSLSKNDFLDLIAIEIEQFYGITIPDYTEEEKMNYILFTSFFGIFKKELYVYFLAGKAVNYQVYYFIFNVKIF' A
#
# COMPACT_ATOMS: atom_id res chain seq x y z
N MET A 1 25.86 -1.95 16.91
CA MET A 1 24.96 -2.02 15.75
C MET A 1 23.61 -1.49 16.17
N SER A 2 23.34 -0.20 15.94
CA SER A 2 21.98 0.32 16.00
C SER A 2 21.29 -0.13 14.72
N LEU A 3 20.44 -1.17 14.78
CA LEU A 3 19.42 -1.36 13.75
C LEU A 3 18.59 -0.08 13.75
N SER A 4 18.88 0.80 12.79
CA SER A 4 18.33 2.14 12.81
C SER A 4 16.87 2.02 12.39
N LYS A 5 16.01 2.77 13.06
CA LYS A 5 14.56 2.84 12.86
C LYS A 5 14.12 3.00 11.38
N ASN A 6 15.04 3.42 10.50
CA ASN A 6 14.84 3.58 9.07
C ASN A 6 14.69 2.23 8.34
N ASP A 7 15.45 1.20 8.74
CA ASP A 7 15.42 -0.09 8.05
C ASP A 7 14.02 -0.70 8.09
N PHE A 8 13.29 -0.56 9.21
CA PHE A 8 11.96 -1.13 9.37
C PHE A 8 10.88 -0.45 8.50
N LEU A 9 11.00 0.86 8.29
CA LEU A 9 10.06 1.57 7.40
C LEU A 9 10.36 1.23 5.94
N ASP A 10 11.63 1.07 5.61
CA ASP A 10 12.04 0.63 4.28
C ASP A 10 11.63 -0.84 4.03
N LEU A 11 11.52 -1.68 5.07
CA LEU A 11 10.96 -3.04 4.95
C LEU A 11 9.53 -3.06 4.41
N ILE A 12 8.67 -2.10 4.81
CA ILE A 12 7.28 -2.04 4.31
C ILE A 12 7.27 -1.76 2.81
N ALA A 13 8.08 -0.81 2.35
CA ALA A 13 8.20 -0.51 0.93
C ALA A 13 8.73 -1.72 0.14
N ILE A 14 9.77 -2.39 0.65
CA ILE A 14 10.35 -3.60 0.06
C ILE A 14 9.32 -4.74 0.01
N GLU A 15 8.56 -4.95 1.08
CA GLU A 15 7.52 -5.98 1.14
C GLU A 15 6.45 -5.71 0.07
N ILE A 16 5.96 -4.47 -0.02
CA ILE A 16 4.96 -4.09 -1.02
C ILE A 16 5.49 -4.33 -2.45
N GLU A 17 6.74 -3.95 -2.71
CA GLU A 17 7.37 -4.16 -4.01
C GLU A 17 7.50 -5.65 -4.35
N GLN A 18 7.95 -6.47 -3.41
CA GLN A 18 8.14 -7.91 -3.64
C GLN A 18 6.82 -8.67 -3.81
N PHE A 19 5.78 -8.35 -3.03
CA PHE A 19 4.51 -9.07 -3.05
C PHE A 19 3.53 -8.57 -4.12
N TYR A 20 3.57 -7.27 -4.44
CA TYR A 20 2.59 -6.64 -5.34
C TYR A 20 3.20 -6.03 -6.59
N GLY A 21 4.54 -5.96 -6.70
CA GLY A 21 5.22 -5.33 -7.84
C GLY A 21 5.01 -3.82 -7.91
N ILE A 22 4.67 -3.17 -6.78
CA ILE A 22 4.40 -1.74 -6.69
C ILE A 22 5.57 -1.06 -5.99
N THR A 23 6.21 -0.13 -6.68
CA THR A 23 7.24 0.73 -6.08
C THR A 23 6.56 1.86 -5.30
N ILE A 24 6.84 1.92 -4.00
CA ILE A 24 6.38 2.99 -3.12
C ILE A 24 7.43 4.12 -3.14
N PRO A 25 7.02 5.39 -3.28
CA PRO A 25 7.96 6.49 -3.27
C PRO A 25 8.70 6.58 -1.93
N ASP A 26 10.00 6.89 -1.98
CA ASP A 26 10.85 7.02 -0.79
C ASP A 26 10.37 8.12 0.18
N TYR A 27 9.68 9.13 -0.35
CA TYR A 27 9.05 10.20 0.40
C TYR A 27 7.82 10.73 -0.34
N THR A 28 6.76 11.07 0.40
CA THR A 28 5.58 11.77 -0.13
C THR A 28 4.97 12.69 0.93
N GLU A 29 4.23 13.73 0.52
CA GLU A 29 3.46 14.56 1.44
C GLU A 29 2.04 14.01 1.68
N GLU A 30 1.63 13.01 0.89
CA GLU A 30 0.33 12.37 1.02
C GLU A 30 0.28 11.48 2.27
N GLU A 31 -0.79 11.56 3.05
CA GLU A 31 -0.99 10.66 4.19
C GLU A 31 -1.35 9.23 3.76
N LYS A 32 -1.83 9.08 2.52
CA LYS A 32 -2.36 7.82 2.00
C LYS A 32 -2.32 7.76 0.47
N MET A 33 -1.94 6.60 -0.07
CA MET A 33 -2.07 6.29 -1.49
C MET A 33 -2.82 4.98 -1.69
N ASN A 34 -3.55 4.85 -2.80
CA ASN A 34 -4.23 3.62 -3.17
C ASN A 34 -3.80 3.14 -4.56
N TYR A 35 -3.59 1.84 -4.67
CA TYR A 35 -3.17 1.17 -5.89
C TYR A 35 -4.15 0.06 -6.23
N ILE A 36 -4.59 -0.01 -7.48
CA ILE A 36 -5.48 -1.10 -7.92
C ILE A 36 -4.62 -2.33 -8.16
N LEU A 37 -4.80 -3.37 -7.33
CA LEU A 37 -4.13 -4.66 -7.51
C LEU A 37 -4.86 -5.53 -8.53
N PHE A 38 -6.19 -5.45 -8.55
CA PHE A 38 -7.02 -6.23 -9.46
C PHE A 38 -8.37 -5.55 -9.66
N THR A 39 -8.89 -5.64 -10.88
CA THR A 39 -10.24 -5.23 -11.23
C THR A 39 -10.84 -6.27 -12.17
N SER A 40 -12.11 -6.61 -11.98
CA SER A 40 -12.83 -7.56 -12.84
C SER A 40 -14.30 -7.16 -12.99
N PHE A 41 -14.97 -7.82 -13.92
CA PHE A 41 -16.39 -7.60 -14.24
C PHE A 41 -16.69 -6.11 -14.44
N PHE A 42 -15.93 -5.45 -15.31
CA PHE A 42 -16.05 -4.01 -15.59
C PHE A 42 -15.97 -3.12 -14.32
N GLY A 43 -15.20 -3.53 -13.33
CA GLY A 43 -15.01 -2.79 -12.07
C GLY A 43 -16.01 -3.12 -10.98
N ILE A 44 -16.86 -4.13 -11.16
CA ILE A 44 -17.73 -4.63 -10.08
C ILE A 44 -16.89 -5.19 -8.94
N PHE A 45 -15.87 -5.99 -9.24
CA PHE A 45 -14.96 -6.51 -8.23
C PHE A 45 -13.62 -5.77 -8.30
N LYS A 46 -13.17 -5.24 -7.16
CA LYS A 46 -11.87 -4.56 -7.06
C LYS A 46 -11.10 -5.07 -5.85
N LYS A 47 -9.79 -5.18 -6.02
CA LYS A 47 -8.83 -5.36 -4.94
C LYS A 47 -7.88 -4.17 -4.99
N GLU A 48 -7.78 -3.44 -3.90
CA GLU A 48 -6.96 -2.24 -3.81
C GLU A 48 -5.99 -2.37 -2.64
N LEU A 49 -4.74 -1.95 -2.85
CA LEU A 49 -3.74 -1.78 -1.82
C LEU A 49 -3.75 -0.34 -1.35
N TYR A 50 -3.96 -0.14 -0.06
CA TYR A 50 -3.90 1.16 0.60
C TYR A 50 -2.62 1.25 1.41
N VAL A 51 -1.80 2.23 1.09
CA VAL A 51 -0.52 2.49 1.77
C VAL A 51 -0.67 3.78 2.57
N TYR A 52 -0.26 3.74 3.82
CA TYR A 52 -0.35 4.84 4.77
C TYR A 52 1.04 5.38 5.08
N PHE A 53 1.16 6.70 5.11
CA PHE A 53 2.43 7.38 5.29
C PHE A 53 2.39 8.26 6.55
N LEU A 54 3.55 8.37 7.21
CA LEU A 54 3.78 9.30 8.30
C LEU A 54 5.14 9.95 8.10
N ALA A 55 5.20 11.28 8.14
CA ALA A 55 6.41 12.05 7.78
C ALA A 55 7.01 11.60 6.44
N GLY A 56 6.12 11.33 5.48
CA GLY A 56 6.42 10.88 4.13
C GLY A 56 6.98 9.47 3.95
N LYS A 57 7.15 8.71 5.03
CA LYS A 57 7.56 7.31 4.96
C LYS A 57 6.36 6.39 5.09
N ALA A 58 6.35 5.31 4.31
CA ALA A 58 5.33 4.27 4.44
C ALA A 58 5.45 3.60 5.80
N VAL A 59 4.37 3.59 6.56
CA VAL A 59 4.32 3.04 7.93
C VAL A 59 3.37 1.86 8.06
N ASN A 60 2.46 1.69 7.11
CA ASN A 60 1.50 0.59 7.10
C ASN A 60 0.90 0.40 5.71
N TYR A 61 0.34 -0.77 5.45
CA TYR A 61 -0.52 -1.00 4.30
C TYR A 61 -1.64 -1.98 4.63
N GLN A 62 -2.74 -1.86 3.90
CA GLN A 62 -3.86 -2.79 3.99
C GLN A 62 -4.42 -3.06 2.60
N VAL A 63 -4.84 -4.30 2.39
CA VAL A 63 -5.52 -4.69 1.16
C VAL A 63 -7.02 -4.69 1.44
N TYR A 64 -7.77 -3.98 0.61
CA TYR A 64 -9.23 -3.98 0.68
C TYR A 64 -9.86 -4.59 -0.56
N TYR A 65 -11.00 -5.24 -0.33
CA TYR A 65 -11.80 -5.87 -1.37
C TYR A 65 -13.14 -5.16 -1.49
N PHE A 66 -13.56 -4.91 -2.71
CA PHE A 66 -14.80 -4.21 -3.02
C PHE A 66 -15.66 -5.02 -3.98
N ILE A 67 -16.97 -5.05 -3.73
CA ILE A 67 -17.98 -5.43 -4.70
C ILE A 67 -18.95 -4.25 -4.87
N PHE A 68 -19.24 -3.85 -6.10
CA PHE A 68 -20.04 -2.65 -6.40
C PHE A 68 -19.54 -1.39 -5.68
N ASN A 69 -18.21 -1.23 -5.56
CA ASN A 69 -17.54 -0.16 -4.78
C ASN A 69 -17.85 -0.14 -3.28
N VAL A 70 -18.50 -1.17 -2.73
CA VAL A 70 -18.69 -1.34 -1.30
C VAL A 70 -17.54 -2.17 -0.75
N LYS A 71 -16.82 -1.63 0.23
CA LYS A 71 -15.75 -2.37 0.94
C LYS A 71 -16.36 -3.53 1.72
N ILE A 72 -15.79 -4.71 1.57
CA ILE A 72 -16.26 -5.94 2.24
C ILE A 72 -15.24 -6.44 3.25
N PHE A 73 -13.95 -6.34 2.91
CA PHE A 73 -12.83 -6.75 3.75
C PHE A 73 -11.75 -5.67 3.66
#